data_AF-A0A3D3PKB8-F1
#
_entry.id   AF-A0A3D3PKB8-F1
#
_cell.length_a   1.000
_cell.length_b   1.000
_cell.length_c   1.000
_cell.angle_alpha   90.00
_cell.angle_beta   90.00
_cell.angle_gamma   90.00
#
_symmetry.space_group_name_H-M   'P 1'
#
loop_
_entity.id
_entity.type
_entity.pdbx_description
1 polymer ?
#
loop_
_entity_poly.entity_id
_entity_poly.type
_entity_poly.pdbx_seq_one_letter_code
_entity_poly.pdbx_strand_id
1 'polypeptide(L)'
;MREVRRLRPDLVVMDIAMPELGGIEAIPEIHKACLSTRVLILTRLSTTEHIFQALQAGALGYLLMEATGAELVDAVRSVHAGRRYLSQQITSTIIDDYTRNDHAHGEAHVGIEA
;
A
#
# COMPACT_ATOMS: atom_id res chain seq x y z
N MET A 1 1.23 9.71 -15.81
CA MET A 1 2.71 9.71 -16.06
C MET A 1 3.30 11.03 -16.58
N ARG A 2 2.66 11.74 -17.53
CA ARG A 2 3.19 13.03 -18.05
C ARG A 2 3.59 14.00 -16.93
N GLU A 3 2.69 14.21 -15.98
CA GLU A 3 2.93 15.14 -14.86
C GLU A 3 4.02 14.66 -13.91
N VAL A 4 4.13 13.34 -13.66
CA VAL A 4 5.24 12.78 -12.84
C VAL A 4 6.59 13.08 -13.48
N ARG A 5 6.72 12.90 -14.81
CA ARG A 5 7.96 13.23 -15.54
C ARG A 5 8.26 14.73 -15.52
N ARG A 6 7.23 15.57 -15.62
CA ARG A 6 7.36 17.03 -15.69
C ARG A 6 7.68 17.65 -14.33
N LEU A 7 6.96 17.24 -13.29
CA LEU A 7 7.02 17.83 -11.96
C LEU A 7 8.02 17.14 -11.04
N ARG A 8 8.38 15.87 -11.33
CA ARG A 8 9.26 15.04 -10.49
C ARG A 8 8.88 15.13 -9.00
N PRO A 9 7.63 14.81 -8.64
CA PRO A 9 7.15 15.03 -7.30
C PRO A 9 7.89 14.15 -6.29
N ASP A 10 8.10 14.66 -5.08
CA ASP A 10 8.64 13.86 -3.96
C ASP A 10 7.67 12.77 -3.50
N LEU A 11 6.37 13.01 -3.71
CA LEU A 11 5.27 12.14 -3.31
C LEU A 11 4.07 12.29 -4.25
N VAL A 12 3.46 11.17 -4.60
CA VAL A 12 2.15 11.09 -5.28
C VAL A 12 1.14 10.50 -4.31
N VAL A 13 0.01 11.17 -4.15
CA VAL A 13 -1.21 10.61 -3.55
C VAL A 13 -2.13 10.18 -4.68
N MET A 14 -2.62 8.95 -4.68
CA MET A 14 -3.52 8.47 -5.74
C MET A 14 -4.49 7.39 -5.27
N ASP A 15 -5.60 7.26 -5.98
CA ASP A 15 -6.54 6.16 -5.81
C ASP A 15 -6.11 4.95 -6.66
N ILE A 16 -6.51 3.75 -6.25
CA ILE A 16 -6.36 2.53 -7.06
C ILE A 16 -7.54 2.31 -8.01
N ALA A 17 -8.73 2.85 -7.69
CA ALA A 17 -9.93 2.74 -8.51
C ALA A 17 -9.97 3.76 -9.67
N MET A 18 -8.83 3.98 -10.34
CA MET A 18 -8.76 4.85 -11.52
C MET A 18 -9.19 4.11 -12.80
N PRO A 19 -9.88 4.78 -13.73
CA PRO A 19 -10.16 4.23 -15.05
C PRO A 19 -8.87 4.08 -15.89
N GLU A 20 -8.90 3.14 -16.84
CA GLU A 20 -7.82 2.82 -17.79
C GLU A 20 -6.59 2.11 -17.20
N LEU A 21 -5.81 2.80 -16.36
CA LEU A 21 -4.66 2.24 -15.65
C LEU A 21 -4.99 2.20 -14.17
N GLY A 22 -5.13 0.99 -13.62
CA GLY A 22 -5.34 0.81 -12.19
C GLY A 22 -4.20 1.45 -11.40
N GLY A 23 -4.52 2.04 -10.25
CA GLY A 23 -3.52 2.79 -9.49
C GLY A 23 -2.41 1.91 -8.91
N ILE A 24 -2.56 0.59 -8.88
CA ILE A 24 -1.50 -0.36 -8.51
C ILE A 24 -0.51 -0.52 -9.66
N GLU A 25 -1.00 -0.74 -10.89
CA GLU A 25 -0.19 -0.84 -12.11
C GLU A 25 0.52 0.47 -12.45
N ALA A 26 0.00 1.60 -11.96
CA ALA A 26 0.65 2.89 -12.07
C ALA A 26 1.91 3.02 -11.19
N ILE A 27 2.04 2.28 -10.09
CA ILE A 27 3.17 2.44 -9.15
C ILE A 27 4.52 2.09 -9.82
N PRO A 28 4.67 0.94 -10.51
CA PRO A 28 5.90 0.63 -11.24
C PRO A 28 6.19 1.66 -12.34
N GLU A 29 5.16 2.17 -13.02
CA GLU A 29 5.31 3.19 -14.06
C GLU A 29 5.76 4.56 -13.50
N ILE A 30 5.29 4.92 -12.29
CA ILE A 30 5.77 6.10 -11.55
C ILE A 30 7.26 5.93 -11.24
N HIS A 31 7.66 4.79 -10.69
CA HIS A 31 9.07 4.53 -10.36
C HIS A 31 9.97 4.47 -11.60
N LYS A 32 9.49 3.91 -12.73
CA LYS A 32 10.19 3.96 -14.02
C LYS A 32 10.38 5.40 -14.51
N ALA A 33 9.38 6.26 -14.30
CA ALA A 33 9.45 7.66 -14.70
C ALA A 33 10.33 8.52 -13.78
N CYS A 34 10.32 8.24 -12.47
CA CYS A 34 11.05 8.97 -11.44
C CYS A 34 11.19 8.12 -10.17
N LEU A 35 12.32 7.43 -10.02
CA LEU A 35 12.56 6.46 -8.94
C LEU A 35 12.46 7.06 -7.52
N SER A 36 12.71 8.37 -7.37
CA SER A 36 12.61 9.05 -6.07
C SER A 36 11.17 9.39 -5.65
N THR A 37 10.21 9.25 -6.55
CA THR A 37 8.80 9.55 -6.26
C THR A 37 8.24 8.50 -5.32
N ARG A 38 7.71 8.93 -4.19
CA ARG A 38 7.07 8.03 -3.23
C ARG A 38 5.57 7.95 -3.52
N VAL A 39 4.95 6.79 -3.28
CA VAL A 39 3.52 6.61 -3.52
C VAL A 39 2.77 6.36 -2.22
N LEU A 40 1.75 7.18 -1.98
CA LEU A 40 0.72 7.02 -0.96
C LEU A 40 -0.61 6.72 -1.64
N ILE A 41 -1.18 5.55 -1.36
CA ILE A 41 -2.51 5.18 -1.84
C ILE A 41 -3.56 5.79 -0.91
N LEU A 42 -4.60 6.39 -1.50
CA LEU A 42 -5.79 6.89 -0.82
C LEU A 42 -7.02 6.34 -1.55
N THR A 43 -7.67 5.33 -0.99
CA THR A 43 -8.73 4.58 -1.68
C THR A 43 -9.84 4.12 -0.73
N ARG A 44 -11.01 3.76 -1.26
CA ARG A 44 -12.08 3.10 -0.47
C ARG A 44 -11.90 1.58 -0.38
N LEU A 45 -10.97 1.02 -1.15
CA LEU A 45 -10.75 -0.43 -1.22
C LEU A 45 -9.84 -0.89 -0.08
N SER A 46 -10.26 -1.91 0.66
CA SER A 46 -9.55 -2.39 1.86
C SER A 46 -9.32 -3.90 1.86
N THR A 47 -9.45 -4.56 0.72
CA THR A 47 -9.22 -6.01 0.66
C THR A 47 -7.74 -6.32 0.82
N THR A 48 -7.42 -7.40 1.54
CA THR A 48 -6.04 -7.83 1.79
C THR A 48 -5.23 -7.97 0.49
N GLU A 49 -5.84 -8.48 -0.56
CA GLU A 49 -5.22 -8.63 -1.87
C GLU A 49 -4.76 -7.29 -2.47
N HIS A 50 -5.62 -6.27 -2.50
CA HIS A 50 -5.25 -4.95 -3.02
C HIS A 50 -4.16 -4.29 -2.17
N ILE A 51 -4.25 -4.46 -0.85
CA ILE A 51 -3.25 -3.93 0.09
C ILE A 51 -1.87 -4.55 -0.21
N PHE A 52 -1.80 -5.88 -0.29
CA PHE A 52 -0.55 -6.56 -0.58
C PHE A 52 -0.01 -6.23 -1.98
N GLN A 53 -0.86 -6.21 -3.00
CA GLN A 53 -0.46 -5.85 -4.36
C GLN A 53 0.11 -4.43 -4.43
N ALA A 54 -0.53 -3.45 -3.79
CA ALA A 54 -0.03 -2.07 -3.72
C ALA A 54 1.33 -1.98 -3.00
N LEU A 55 1.48 -2.69 -1.88
CA LEU A 55 2.74 -2.71 -1.13
C LEU A 55 3.87 -3.40 -1.91
N GLN A 56 3.58 -4.51 -2.59
CA GLN A 56 4.53 -5.22 -3.46
C GLN A 56 4.95 -4.37 -4.67
N ALA A 57 4.01 -3.62 -5.25
CA ALA A 57 4.29 -2.70 -6.34
C ALA A 57 5.14 -1.49 -5.91
N GLY A 58 5.31 -1.27 -4.60
CA GLY A 58 6.21 -0.28 -4.02
C GLY A 58 5.52 0.91 -3.37
N ALA A 59 4.22 0.85 -3.08
CA ALA A 59 3.58 1.85 -2.25
C ALA A 59 4.26 1.92 -0.87
N LEU A 60 4.54 3.15 -0.43
CA LEU A 60 5.04 3.40 0.92
C LEU A 60 3.90 3.67 1.90
N GLY A 61 2.71 4.04 1.43
CA GLY A 61 1.55 4.10 2.31
C GLY A 61 0.24 3.71 1.68
N TYR A 62 -0.70 3.36 2.55
CA TYR A 62 -2.07 2.98 2.19
C TYR A 62 -3.04 3.55 3.22
N LEU A 63 -3.91 4.45 2.76
CA LEU A 63 -4.89 5.14 3.56
C LEU A 63 -6.29 4.92 2.98
N LEU A 64 -7.27 4.81 3.86
CA LEU A 64 -8.67 4.76 3.46
C LEU A 64 -9.21 6.16 3.21
N MET A 65 -10.10 6.33 2.23
CA MET A 65 -10.70 7.64 1.92
C MET A 65 -11.57 8.18 3.06
N GLU A 66 -12.00 7.32 3.97
CA GLU A 66 -12.71 7.64 5.21
C GLU A 66 -11.79 8.27 6.28
N ALA A 67 -10.47 8.26 6.06
CA ALA A 67 -9.49 8.86 6.95
C ALA A 67 -9.73 10.36 7.14
N THR A 68 -9.41 10.85 8.34
CA THR A 68 -9.54 12.28 8.62
C THR A 68 -8.49 13.09 7.86
N GLY A 69 -8.75 14.39 7.65
CA GLY A 69 -7.75 15.28 7.04
C GLY A 69 -6.44 15.33 7.82
N ALA A 70 -6.48 15.20 9.15
CA ALA A 70 -5.28 15.12 9.99
C ALA A 70 -4.49 13.83 9.72
N GLU A 71 -5.18 12.70 9.63
CA GLU A 71 -4.58 11.40 9.31
C GLU A 71 -3.92 11.40 7.93
N LEU A 72 -4.54 12.03 6.93
CA LEU A 72 -3.94 12.20 5.61
C LEU A 72 -2.67 13.06 5.67
N VAL A 73 -2.68 14.16 6.43
CA VAL A 73 -1.50 15.01 6.61
C VAL A 73 -0.35 14.23 7.26
N ASP A 74 -0.64 13.42 8.27
CA ASP A 74 0.35 12.58 8.95
C ASP A 74 0.89 11.47 8.04
N ALA A 75 0.03 10.88 7.21
CA ALA A 75 0.42 9.92 6.19
C ALA A 75 1.37 10.54 5.17
N VAL A 76 1.02 11.71 4.62
CA VAL A 76 1.86 12.45 3.66
C VAL A 76 3.22 12.78 4.27
N ARG A 77 3.26 13.31 5.50
CA ARG A 77 4.53 13.65 6.18
C ARG A 77 5.40 12.42 6.43
N SER A 78 4.79 11.31 6.84
CA SER A 78 5.51 10.07 7.10
C SER A 78 6.08 9.45 5.83
N VAL A 79 5.25 9.35 4.79
CA VAL A 79 5.68 8.81 3.50
C VAL A 79 6.71 9.72 2.85
N HIS A 80 6.54 11.04 2.88
CA HIS A 80 7.54 11.99 2.37
C HIS A 80 8.91 11.81 3.05
N ALA A 81 8.94 11.49 4.35
CA ALA A 81 10.16 11.17 5.08
C ALA A 81 10.72 9.75 4.80
N GLY A 82 10.16 9.03 3.82
CA GLY A 82 10.58 7.67 3.45
C GLY A 82 10.10 6.59 4.40
N ARG A 83 9.16 6.89 5.31
CA ARG A 83 8.60 5.89 6.24
C ARG A 83 7.35 5.27 5.64
N ARG A 84 7.05 4.04 6.09
CA ARG A 84 5.77 3.40 5.75
C ARG A 84 4.64 4.00 6.58
N TYR A 85 3.45 4.06 6.00
CA TYR A 85 2.24 4.48 6.71
C TYR A 85 1.04 3.63 6.29
N LEU A 86 0.37 3.01 7.25
CA LEU A 86 -0.89 2.32 7.04
C LEU A 86 -1.91 2.92 8.00
N SER A 87 -3.14 3.16 7.54
CA SER A 87 -4.21 3.54 8.47
C SER A 87 -4.42 2.44 9.50
N GLN A 88 -5.03 2.80 10.64
CA GLN A 88 -5.33 1.84 11.70
C GLN A 88 -6.17 0.67 11.18
N GLN A 89 -7.20 0.95 10.37
CA GLN A 89 -8.10 -0.06 9.83
C GLN A 89 -7.40 -1.03 8.87
N ILE A 90 -6.49 -0.52 8.03
CA ILE A 90 -5.68 -1.35 7.13
C ILE A 90 -4.72 -2.22 7.93
N THR A 91 -4.08 -1.63 8.95
CA THR A 91 -3.18 -2.36 9.86
C THR A 91 -3.90 -3.52 10.54
N SER A 92 -5.09 -3.29 11.10
CA SER A 92 -5.93 -4.34 11.69
C SER A 92 -6.28 -5.43 10.69
N THR A 93 -6.67 -5.05 9.47
CA THR A 93 -7.04 -6.01 8.41
C THR A 93 -5.88 -6.95 8.06
N ILE A 94 -4.66 -6.42 7.94
CA ILE A 94 -3.47 -7.23 7.65
C ILE A 94 -3.13 -8.16 8.83
N ILE A 95 -3.24 -7.68 10.07
CA ILE A 95 -2.96 -8.49 11.27
C ILE A 95 -3.97 -9.64 11.38
N ASP A 96 -5.27 -9.36 11.16
CA ASP A 96 -6.33 -10.36 11.21
C ASP A 96 -6.15 -11.42 10.11
N ASP A 97 -5.73 -11.00 8.91
CA ASP A 97 -5.42 -11.91 7.80
C ASP A 97 -4.22 -12.81 8.13
N TYR A 98 -3.13 -12.21 8.63
CA TYR A 98 -1.91 -12.94 8.99
C TYR A 98 -2.17 -13.98 10.08
N THR A 99 -2.87 -13.61 11.15
CA THR A 99 -3.20 -14.53 12.25
C THR A 99 -4.10 -15.68 11.80
N ARG A 100 -5.06 -15.43 10.90
CA ARG A 100 -5.90 -16.48 10.32
C ARG A 100 -5.08 -17.47 9.47
N ASN A 101 -4.11 -16.98 8.71
CA ASN A 101 -3.34 -17.80 7.78
C ASN A 101 -2.19 -18.58 8.45
N ASP A 102 -1.73 -18.12 9.62
CA ASP A 102 -0.72 -18.81 10.46
C ASP A 102 -1.28 -20.11 11.05
N HIS A 103 -2.60 -20.15 11.32
CA HIS A 103 -3.28 -21.39 11.71
C HIS A 103 -3.39 -22.44 10.60
N ALA A 104 -3.17 -22.07 9.32
CA ALA A 104 -3.21 -23.00 8.19
C ALA A 104 -1.85 -23.64 7.86
N HIS A 105 -0.73 -23.08 8.35
CA HIS A 105 0.63 -23.60 8.09
C HIS A 105 1.24 -24.37 9.27
N GLY A 106 0.61 -24.37 10.44
CA GLY A 106 1.11 -25.01 11.67
C GLY A 106 0.88 -26.52 11.81
N GLU A 107 0.05 -27.16 10.98
CA GLU A 107 -0.29 -28.59 11.12
C GLU A 107 0.55 -29.54 10.24
N ALA A 108 1.41 -29.04 9.35
CA ALA A 108 2.08 -29.89 8.36
C ALA A 108 3.39 -30.56 8.82
N HIS A 109 3.87 -30.32 10.04
CA HIS A 109 5.22 -30.76 10.47
C HIS A 109 5.28 -31.28 11.91
N VAL A 110 4.40 -32.22 12.31
CA VAL A 110 4.70 -33.12 13.45
C VAL A 110 4.24 -34.54 13.14
N GLY A 111 4.96 -35.19 12.23
CA GLY A 111 5.01 -36.64 12.12
C GLY A 111 6.45 -37.09 12.34
N ILE A 112 6.89 -37.11 13.60
CA ILE A 112 8.15 -37.78 13.96
C ILE A 112 7.86 -39.27 13.90
N GLU A 113 8.44 -39.93 12.89
CA GLU A 113 8.49 -41.38 12.78
C GLU A 113 9.23 -41.95 14.00
N ALA A 114 8.60 -42.95 14.63
CA ALA A 114 9.19 -43.83 15.63
C ALA A 114 9.11 -45.28 15.09
#